data_AF-L9YAH2-F1
#
_entry.id   AF-L9YAH2-F1
#
_cell.length_a   1.000
_cell.length_b   1.000
_cell.length_c   1.000
_cell.angle_alpha   90.00
_cell.angle_beta   90.00
_cell.angle_gamma   90.00
#
_symmetry.space_group_name_H-M   'P 1'
#
loop_
_entity.id
_entity.type
_entity.pdbx_description
1 polymer ?
#
loop_
_entity_poly.entity_id
_entity_poly.type
_entity_poly.pdbx_seq_one_letter_code
_entity_poly.pdbx_strand_id
1 'polypeptide(L)'
;NRLLHVKLSPTRNQAITEMFLAELRDKHLVDDALFLVDSAPWLQAALHRHGLDYRYEKHGNRNSVERVFRELKRRTNQFSNCFSHAEADTVENWLQAFAFAWNQLI
;
A
#
# COMPACT_ATOMS: atom_id res chain seq x y z
N ASN A 1 -6.33 6.48 10.66
CA ASN A 1 -5.63 6.45 9.34
C ASN A 1 -6.58 5.86 8.32
N ARG A 2 -6.68 6.42 7.12
CA ARG A 2 -7.50 5.86 6.03
C ARG A 2 -6.61 5.23 4.97
N LEU A 3 -7.07 4.13 4.38
CA LEU A 3 -6.44 3.46 3.25
C LEU A 3 -7.12 3.94 1.97
N LEU A 4 -6.40 4.72 1.16
CA LEU A 4 -6.95 5.25 -0.09
C LEU A 4 -6.94 4.19 -1.20
N HIS A 5 -5.81 3.48 -1.32
CA HIS A 5 -5.61 2.50 -2.38
C HIS A 5 -4.78 1.32 -1.87
N VAL A 6 -5.17 0.10 -2.25
CA VAL A 6 -4.44 -1.13 -1.96
C VAL A 6 -4.42 -1.99 -3.22
N LYS A 7 -3.29 -2.64 -3.47
CA LYS A 7 -3.11 -3.52 -4.62
C LYS A 7 -2.13 -4.62 -4.28
N LEU A 8 -2.42 -5.84 -4.71
CA LEU A 8 -1.48 -6.95 -4.60
C LEU A 8 -0.52 -6.91 -5.80
N SER A 9 0.75 -7.25 -5.58
CA SER A 9 1.71 -7.34 -6.67
C SER A 9 2.67 -8.51 -6.47
N PRO A 10 3.04 -9.22 -7.55
CA PRO A 10 3.88 -10.41 -7.45
C PRO A 10 5.34 -10.08 -7.11
N THR A 11 5.77 -8.84 -7.38
CA THR A 11 7.14 -8.39 -7.14
C THR A 11 7.18 -6.93 -6.72
N ARG A 12 8.31 -6.52 -6.15
CA ARG A 12 8.58 -5.15 -5.70
C ARG A 12 9.69 -4.56 -6.57
N ASN A 13 9.29 -3.79 -7.58
CA ASN A 13 10.21 -3.07 -8.46
C ASN A 13 9.64 -1.70 -8.86
N GLN A 14 10.43 -0.93 -9.61
CA GLN A 14 10.06 0.42 -10.01
C GLN A 14 8.83 0.44 -10.94
N ALA A 15 8.77 -0.45 -11.95
CA ALA A 15 7.65 -0.48 -12.90
C ALA A 15 6.30 -0.74 -12.22
N ILE A 16 6.25 -1.70 -11.29
CA ILE A 16 5.04 -1.96 -10.49
C ILE A 16 4.67 -0.75 -9.62
N THR A 17 5.66 -0.06 -9.08
CA THR A 17 5.43 1.15 -8.27
C THR A 17 4.86 2.29 -9.13
N GLU A 18 5.40 2.50 -10.33
CA GLU A 18 4.89 3.49 -11.28
C GLU A 18 3.44 3.19 -11.68
N MET A 19 3.13 1.93 -12.00
CA MET A 19 1.75 1.50 -12.31
C MET A 19 0.80 1.76 -11.12
N PHE A 20 1.24 1.45 -9.90
CA PHE A 20 0.45 1.74 -8.70
C PHE A 20 0.21 3.23 -8.50
N LEU A 21 1.23 4.07 -8.71
CA LEU A 21 1.11 5.53 -8.57
C LEU A 21 0.22 6.14 -9.64
N ALA A 22 0.28 5.63 -10.88
CA ALA A 22 -0.64 6.04 -11.95
C ALA A 22 -2.09 5.75 -11.56
N GLU A 23 -2.38 4.51 -11.14
CA GLU A 23 -3.73 4.12 -10.71
C GLU A 23 -4.20 4.89 -9.47
N LEU A 24 -3.29 5.18 -8.53
CA LEU A 24 -3.58 5.99 -7.35
C LEU A 24 -4.00 7.41 -7.75
N ARG A 25 -3.27 8.05 -8.68
CA ARG A 25 -3.56 9.41 -9.16
C ARG A 25 -4.85 9.46 -9.97
N ASP A 26 -5.11 8.47 -10.81
CA ASP A 26 -6.35 8.41 -11.60
C ASP A 26 -7.59 8.30 -10.71
N LYS A 27 -7.47 7.63 -9.55
CA LYS A 27 -8.61 7.35 -8.66
C LYS A 27 -8.74 8.33 -7.49
N HIS A 28 -7.69 9.06 -7.15
CA HIS A 28 -7.63 9.87 -5.94
C HIS A 28 -6.89 11.19 -6.16
N LEU A 29 -7.37 12.25 -5.53
CA LEU A 29 -6.73 13.57 -5.53
C LEU A 29 -5.50 13.56 -4.63
N VAL A 30 -4.34 13.19 -5.19
CA VAL A 30 -3.07 13.06 -4.46
C VAL A 30 -1.93 13.90 -5.06
N ASP A 31 -2.21 14.71 -6.08
CA ASP A 31 -1.16 15.49 -6.77
C ASP A 31 -0.45 16.48 -5.84
N ASP A 32 -1.17 17.09 -4.89
CA ASP A 32 -0.61 18.03 -3.91
C ASP A 32 -0.20 17.34 -2.58
N ALA A 33 -0.19 16.01 -2.53
CA ALA A 33 0.11 15.26 -1.31
C ALA A 33 1.62 15.08 -1.11
N LEU A 34 2.08 15.19 0.14
CA LEU A 34 3.44 14.79 0.53
C LEU A 34 3.49 13.30 0.86
N PHE A 35 4.18 12.52 0.03
CA PHE A 35 4.38 11.08 0.23
C PHE A 35 5.51 10.81 1.23
N LEU A 36 5.19 10.14 2.33
CA LEU A 36 6.18 9.70 3.31
C LEU A 36 6.67 8.29 2.98
N VAL A 37 7.96 8.16 2.67
CA VAL A 37 8.54 6.92 2.15
C VAL A 37 9.81 6.53 2.88
N ASP A 38 10.21 5.27 2.73
CA ASP A 38 11.49 4.79 3.21
C ASP A 38 12.62 5.04 2.19
N SER A 39 13.79 4.45 2.43
CA SER A 39 14.97 4.63 1.58
C SER A 39 14.97 3.70 0.37
N ALA A 40 13.84 3.09 -0.01
CA ALA A 40 13.75 2.21 -1.16
C ALA A 40 14.00 2.98 -2.47
N PRO A 41 15.07 2.66 -3.23
CA PRO A 41 15.41 3.43 -4.43
C PRO A 41 14.32 3.40 -5.51
N TRP A 42 13.68 2.24 -5.71
CA TRP A 42 12.61 2.10 -6.72
C TRP A 42 11.37 2.94 -6.40
N LEU A 43 11.09 3.19 -5.12
CA LEU A 43 9.93 3.98 -4.67
C LEU A 43 10.17 5.47 -4.90
N GLN A 44 11.35 5.95 -4.51
CA GLN A 44 11.75 7.34 -4.71
C GLN A 44 11.89 7.67 -6.20
N ALA A 45 12.47 6.76 -6.99
CA ALA A 45 12.58 6.93 -8.44
C ALA A 45 11.19 7.05 -9.11
N ALA A 46 10.23 6.20 -8.72
CA ALA A 46 8.88 6.26 -9.26
C ALA A 46 8.16 7.57 -8.88
N LEU A 47 8.20 7.97 -7.61
CA LEU A 47 7.60 9.24 -7.15
C LEU A 47 8.19 10.44 -7.88
N HIS A 48 9.52 10.47 -8.04
CA HIS A 48 10.20 11.52 -8.78
C HIS A 48 9.77 11.56 -10.26
N ARG A 49 9.67 10.42 -10.95
CA ARG A 49 9.22 10.35 -12.35
C ARG A 49 7.77 10.81 -12.53
N HIS A 50 6.92 10.59 -11.52
CA HIS A 50 5.53 11.05 -11.54
C HIS A 50 5.37 12.51 -11.09
N GLY A 51 6.44 13.19 -10.68
CA GLY A 51 6.38 14.57 -10.19
C GLY A 51 5.63 14.72 -8.86
N LEU A 52 5.59 13.66 -8.05
CA LEU A 52 4.92 13.67 -6.75
C LEU A 52 5.92 14.04 -5.65
N ASP A 53 5.51 14.95 -4.76
CA ASP A 53 6.34 15.35 -3.63
C ASP A 53 6.53 14.22 -2.63
N TYR A 54 7.77 13.99 -2.19
CA TYR A 54 8.05 12.95 -1.21
C TYR A 54 9.13 13.34 -0.22
N ARG A 55 9.06 12.74 0.97
CA ARG A 55 10.05 12.88 2.03
C ARG A 55 10.44 11.52 2.57
N TYR A 56 11.74 11.29 2.68
CA TYR A 56 12.26 10.15 3.43
C TYR A 56 11.95 10.31 4.92
N GLU A 57 11.30 9.32 5.51
CA GLU A 57 10.99 9.30 6.94
C GLU A 57 11.32 7.93 7.55
N LYS A 58 12.30 7.93 8.45
CA LYS A 58 12.71 6.72 9.20
C LYS A 58 11.86 6.51 10.46
N HIS A 59 11.51 7.59 11.16
CA HIS A 59 10.74 7.56 12.41
C HIS A 59 9.71 8.70 12.39
N GLY A 60 8.55 8.50 13.03
CA GLY A 60 7.48 9.51 13.11
C GLY A 60 6.15 8.95 12.64
N ASN A 61 5.53 9.60 11.64
CA ASN A 61 4.27 9.16 11.04
C ASN A 61 4.36 7.77 10.40
N ARG A 62 5.57 7.27 10.16
CA ARG A 62 5.82 5.87 9.80
C ARG A 62 5.23 4.88 10.82
N ASN A 63 5.15 5.22 12.11
CA ASN A 63 4.52 4.36 13.12
C ASN A 63 3.07 4.01 12.78
N SER A 64 2.35 4.96 12.17
CA SER A 64 0.98 4.75 11.69
C SER A 64 0.93 3.73 10.54
N VAL A 65 1.85 3.84 9.58
CA VAL A 65 1.98 2.91 8.45
C VAL A 65 2.39 1.52 8.95
N GLU A 66 3.37 1.44 9.85
CA GLU A 66 3.81 0.17 10.44
C GLU A 66 2.70 -0.53 11.22
N ARG A 67 1.83 0.23 11.91
CA ARG A 67 0.68 -0.32 12.61
C ARG A 67 -0.34 -0.94 11.63
N VAL A 68 -0.62 -0.28 10.51
CA VAL A 68 -1.46 -0.82 9.43
C VAL A 68 -0.84 -2.11 8.90
N PHE A 69 0.43 -2.10 8.52
CA PHE A 69 1.11 -3.29 7.99
C PHE A 69 1.16 -4.45 8.98
N ARG A 70 1.33 -4.15 10.27
CA ARG A 70 1.30 -5.18 11.33
C ARG A 70 -0.07 -5.84 11.43
N GLU A 71 -1.13 -5.04 11.39
CA GLU A 71 -2.49 -5.59 11.40
C GLU A 71 -2.80 -6.38 10.14
N LEU A 72 -2.42 -5.86 8.97
CA LEU A 72 -2.57 -6.56 7.70
C LEU A 72 -1.90 -7.95 7.77
N LYS A 73 -0.61 -8.01 8.15
CA LYS A 73 0.11 -9.28 8.31
C LYS A 73 -0.56 -10.22 9.30
N ARG A 74 -1.03 -9.70 10.45
CA ARG A 74 -1.74 -10.51 11.45
C ARG A 74 -2.97 -11.18 10.83
N ARG A 75 -3.79 -10.42 10.10
CA ARG A 75 -5.01 -10.95 9.49
C ARG A 75 -4.74 -11.84 8.28
N THR A 76 -3.70 -11.54 7.49
CA THR A 76 -3.29 -12.40 6.37
C THR A 76 -2.80 -13.75 6.87
N ASN A 77 -2.07 -13.80 8.00
CA ASN A 77 -1.68 -15.07 8.62
C ASN A 77 -2.90 -15.89 9.06
N GLN A 78 -3.91 -15.24 9.67
CA GLN A 78 -5.16 -15.92 10.02
C GLN A 78 -5.92 -16.40 8.77
N PHE A 79 -6.01 -15.55 7.75
CA PHE A 79 -6.63 -15.90 6.47
C PHE A 79 -5.93 -17.11 5.84
N SER A 80 -4.60 -17.11 5.75
CA SER A 80 -3.83 -18.21 5.17
C SER A 80 -3.95 -19.53 5.95
N ASN A 81 -4.19 -19.46 7.26
CA ASN A 81 -4.45 -20.65 8.08
C ASN A 81 -5.84 -21.25 7.80
N CYS A 82 -6.81 -20.42 7.40
CA CYS A 82 -8.17 -20.86 7.06
C CYS A 82 -8.32 -21.23 5.58
N PHE A 83 -7.62 -20.52 4.70
CA PHE A 83 -7.67 -20.63 3.24
C PHE A 83 -6.25 -20.86 2.70
N SER A 84 -5.75 -22.09 2.89
CA SER A 84 -4.48 -22.50 2.29
C SER A 84 -4.58 -22.55 0.77
N HIS A 85 -3.48 -22.24 0.08
CA HIS A 85 -3.38 -22.26 -1.40
C HIS A 85 -4.38 -21.33 -2.11
N ALA A 86 -4.74 -20.21 -1.50
CA ALA A 86 -5.59 -19.21 -2.14
C ALA A 86 -4.94 -18.64 -3.41
N GLU A 87 -5.73 -18.54 -4.49
CA GLU A 87 -5.34 -17.87 -5.73
C GLU A 87 -5.06 -16.37 -5.51
N ALA A 88 -4.20 -15.78 -6.33
CA ALA A 88 -3.80 -14.37 -6.20
C ALA A 88 -5.01 -13.42 -6.18
N ASP A 89 -6.00 -13.66 -7.04
CA ASP A 89 -7.24 -12.87 -7.11
C ASP A 89 -8.04 -12.96 -5.81
N THR A 90 -8.01 -14.11 -5.13
CA THR A 90 -8.70 -14.29 -3.84
C THR A 90 -8.01 -13.47 -2.74
N VAL A 91 -6.67 -13.47 -2.74
CA VAL A 91 -5.88 -12.68 -1.78
C VAL A 91 -6.07 -11.18 -2.02
N GLU A 92 -6.11 -10.76 -3.29
CA GLU A 92 -6.36 -9.35 -3.64
C GLU A 92 -7.77 -8.89 -3.26
N ASN A 93 -8.80 -9.69 -3.54
CA ASN A 93 -10.17 -9.41 -3.12
C ASN A 93 -10.27 -9.30 -1.58
N TRP A 94 -9.61 -10.20 -0.86
CA TRP A 94 -9.54 -10.13 0.60
C TRP A 94 -8.83 -8.86 1.09
N LEU A 95 -7.73 -8.46 0.44
CA LEU A 95 -6.99 -7.24 0.76
C LEU A 95 -7.86 -5.97 0.56
N GLN A 96 -8.62 -5.93 -0.54
CA GLN A 96 -9.55 -4.84 -0.82
C GLN A 96 -10.70 -4.79 0.20
N ALA A 97 -11.27 -5.93 0.55
CA ALA A 97 -12.29 -6.03 1.61
C ALA A 97 -11.74 -5.60 2.97
N PHE A 98 -10.50 -5.96 3.30
CA PHE A 98 -9.81 -5.49 4.49
C PHE A 98 -9.66 -3.98 4.50
N ALA A 99 -9.24 -3.36 3.39
CA ALA A 99 -9.09 -1.92 3.30
C ALA A 99 -10.42 -1.17 3.45
N PHE A 100 -11.50 -1.72 2.87
CA PHE A 100 -12.85 -1.21 3.08
C PHE A 100 -13.24 -1.29 4.56
N ALA A 101 -13.13 -2.46 5.19
CA ALA A 101 -13.48 -2.65 6.59
C ALA A 101 -12.64 -1.77 7.53
N TRP A 102 -11.36 -1.59 7.24
CA TRP A 102 -10.48 -0.68 7.97
C TRP A 102 -11.04 0.74 7.97
N ASN A 103 -11.42 1.26 6.80
CA ASN A 103 -11.94 2.62 6.67
C ASN A 103 -13.30 2.85 7.35
N GLN A 104 -14.07 1.79 7.62
CA GLN A 104 -15.40 1.89 8.21
C GLN A 104 -15.43 1.57 9.71
N LEU A 105 -14.55 0.70 10.18
CA LEU A 105 -14.67 0.06 11.50
C LEU A 105 -13.44 0.22 12.40
N ILE A 106 -12.32 0.76 11.90
CA ILE A 106 -11.02 0.81 12.60
C ILE A 106 -10.46 2.24 12.60
#